data_AF-A0A969T783-F1
#
_entry.id   AF-A0A969T783-F1
#
_cell.length_a   1.000
_cell.length_b   1.000
_cell.length_c   1.000
_cell.angle_alpha   90.00
_cell.angle_beta   90.00
_cell.angle_gamma   90.00
#
_symmetry.space_group_name_H-M   'P 1'
#
loop_
_entity.id
_entity.type
_entity.pdbx_description
1 polymer ?
#
loop_
_entity_poly.entity_id
_entity_poly.type
_entity_poly.pdbx_seq_one_letter_code
_entity_poly.pdbx_strand_id
1 'polypeptide(L)'
;MQYNAKTPQEYLNSLETDWRKEKLEQVRDLILKNNPELKEGIEFKMLCYQLDGETVFNLNAQKHYVALYTGNIDKIEEGRQLLKEFDLGKGFLWIFF
;
A
#
# COMPACT_ATOMS: atom_id res chain seq x y z
N MET A 1 3.34 -2.65 13.33
CA MET A 1 1.97 -2.80 13.89
C MET A 1 1.28 -3.92 13.14
N GLN A 2 0.44 -4.72 13.81
CA GLN A 2 -0.39 -5.73 13.15
C GLN A 2 -1.85 -5.44 13.44
N TYR A 3 -2.63 -5.25 12.39
CA TYR A 3 -4.06 -4.98 12.48
C TYR A 3 -4.83 -6.27 12.22
N ASN A 4 -5.83 -6.58 13.04
CA ASN A 4 -6.68 -7.76 12.83
C ASN A 4 -7.99 -7.37 12.15
N ALA A 5 -7.88 -6.66 11.02
CA ALA A 5 -9.01 -6.21 10.23
C ALA A 5 -9.40 -7.27 9.18
N LYS A 6 -10.69 -7.37 8.87
CA LYS A 6 -11.23 -8.24 7.82
C LYS A 6 -11.75 -7.46 6.62
N THR A 7 -11.97 -6.16 6.77
CA THR A 7 -12.43 -5.27 5.71
C THR A 7 -11.57 -4.02 5.62
N PRO A 8 -11.51 -3.35 4.45
CA PRO A 8 -10.85 -2.05 4.31
C PRO A 8 -11.29 -1.02 5.35
N GLN A 9 -12.60 -0.95 5.61
CA GLN A 9 -13.15 -0.01 6.60
C GLN A 9 -12.68 -0.33 8.02
N GLU A 10 -12.66 -1.60 8.42
CA GLU A 10 -12.11 -2.02 9.72
C GLU A 10 -10.63 -1.66 9.84
N TYR A 11 -9.85 -1.84 8.76
CA TYR A 11 -8.45 -1.48 8.73
C TYR A 11 -8.26 0.03 8.96
N LEU A 12 -8.96 0.87 8.19
CA LEU A 12 -8.90 2.34 8.31
C LEU A 12 -9.36 2.85 9.68
N ASN A 13 -10.36 2.19 10.27
CA ASN A 13 -10.85 2.52 11.62
C ASN A 13 -9.88 2.09 12.72
N SER A 14 -9.03 1.10 12.46
CA SER A 14 -8.01 0.62 13.41
C SER A 14 -6.73 1.45 13.42
N LEU A 15 -6.55 2.34 12.44
CA LEU A 15 -5.41 3.26 12.40
C LEU A 15 -5.57 4.35 13.45
N GLU A 16 -4.48 4.65 14.16
CA GLU A 16 -4.40 5.82 15.01
C GLU A 16 -4.64 7.09 14.17
N THR A 17 -5.31 8.09 14.76
CA THR A 17 -5.56 9.38 14.10
C THR A 17 -4.28 10.22 14.12
N ASP A 18 -3.32 9.85 13.28
CA ASP A 18 -2.06 10.56 13.10
C ASP A 18 -1.64 10.62 11.63
N TRP A 19 -0.45 11.17 11.40
CA TRP A 19 0.12 11.41 10.07
C TRP A 19 0.16 10.15 9.19
N ARG A 20 0.22 8.95 9.77
CA ARG A 20 0.26 7.69 9.00
C ARG A 20 -1.08 7.41 8.37
N LYS A 21 -2.17 7.66 9.10
CA LYS A 21 -3.54 7.54 8.56
C LYS A 21 -3.76 8.54 7.44
N GLU A 22 -3.39 9.80 7.66
CA GLU A 22 -3.50 10.85 6.64
C GLU A 22 -2.69 10.51 5.38
N LYS A 23 -1.45 10.04 5.54
CA LYS A 23 -0.59 9.63 4.43
C LYS A 23 -1.15 8.41 3.70
N LEU A 24 -1.67 7.44 4.42
CA LEU A 24 -2.28 6.23 3.85
C LEU A 24 -3.53 6.57 3.04
N GLU A 25 -4.39 7.46 3.55
CA GLU A 25 -5.57 7.95 2.83
C GLU A 25 -5.18 8.72 1.56
N GLN A 26 -4.15 9.56 1.61
CA GLN A 26 -3.62 10.23 0.41
C GLN A 26 -3.15 9.24 -0.66
N VAL A 27 -2.41 8.20 -0.27
CA VAL A 27 -1.93 7.17 -1.22
C VAL A 27 -3.10 6.36 -1.77
N ARG A 28 -4.08 6.00 -0.93
CA ARG A 28 -5.31 5.33 -1.34
C ARG A 28 -6.07 6.14 -2.40
N ASP A 29 -6.26 7.43 -2.17
CA ASP A 29 -6.95 8.31 -3.11
C ASP A 29 -6.21 8.41 -4.45
N LEU A 30 -4.87 8.46 -4.43
CA LEU A 30 -4.07 8.44 -5.65
C LEU A 30 -4.24 7.13 -6.42
N ILE A 31 -4.24 5.98 -5.74
CA ILE A 31 -4.43 4.67 -6.38
C ILE A 31 -5.81 4.60 -7.05
N LEU A 32 -6.87 4.90 -6.31
CA LEU A 32 -8.24 4.80 -6.80
C LEU A 32 -8.57 5.84 -7.88
N LYS A 33 -7.95 7.03 -7.82
CA LYS A 33 -8.08 8.06 -8.86
C LYS A 33 -7.49 7.61 -10.20
N ASN A 34 -6.36 6.92 -10.18
CA ASN A 34 -5.68 6.48 -11.39
C ASN A 34 -6.23 5.14 -11.94
N ASN A 35 -6.75 4.28 -11.06
CA ASN A 35 -7.38 3.03 -11.47
C ASN A 35 -8.61 2.72 -10.59
N PRO A 36 -9.79 3.23 -10.97
CA PRO A 36 -11.03 3.06 -10.20
C PRO A 36 -11.62 1.64 -10.27
N GLU A 37 -11.10 0.78 -11.15
CA GLU A 37 -11.53 -0.62 -11.26
C GLU A 37 -10.92 -1.52 -10.18
N LEU A 38 -9.88 -1.03 -9.49
CA LEU A 38 -9.25 -1.74 -8.38
C LEU A 38 -10.24 -1.96 -7.24
N LYS A 39 -10.30 -3.20 -6.78
CA LYS A 39 -11.10 -3.58 -5.60
C LYS A 39 -10.23 -3.59 -4.36
N GLU A 40 -10.70 -2.90 -3.33
CA GLU A 40 -10.05 -2.90 -2.02
C GLU A 40 -10.35 -4.20 -1.27
N GLY A 41 -9.35 -4.74 -0.59
CA GLY A 41 -9.47 -5.93 0.25
C GLY A 41 -8.50 -5.91 1.41
N ILE A 42 -8.44 -7.03 2.14
CA ILE A 42 -7.42 -7.26 3.15
C ILE A 42 -6.63 -8.52 2.78
N GLU A 43 -5.32 -8.37 2.72
CA GLU A 43 -4.39 -9.46 2.47
C GLU A 43 -3.17 -9.27 3.35
N PHE A 44 -2.66 -10.35 3.95
CA PHE A 44 -1.53 -10.30 4.89
C PHE A 44 -1.66 -9.24 6.00
N LYS A 45 -2.90 -8.97 6.46
CA LYS A 45 -3.22 -7.94 7.47
C LYS A 45 -2.96 -6.49 7.02
N MET A 46 -2.93 -6.25 5.71
CA MET A 46 -2.72 -4.95 5.09
C MET A 46 -3.88 -4.65 4.15
N LEU A 47 -4.09 -3.37 3.85
CA LEU A 47 -4.99 -2.98 2.76
C LEU A 47 -4.40 -3.51 1.45
N CYS A 48 -5.21 -4.15 0.61
CA CYS A 48 -4.78 -4.59 -0.72
C CYS A 48 -5.68 -4.04 -1.81
N TYR A 49 -5.14 -3.95 -3.02
CA TYR A 49 -5.83 -3.49 -4.21
C TYR A 49 -5.70 -4.57 -5.29
N GLN A 50 -6.85 -5.06 -5.74
CA GLN A 50 -6.93 -6.20 -6.64
C GLN A 50 -7.51 -5.81 -7.99
N LEU A 51 -6.94 -6.36 -9.06
CA LEU A 51 -7.46 -6.30 -10.42
C LEU A 51 -7.68 -7.73 -10.90
N ASP A 52 -8.87 -8.04 -11.42
CA ASP A 52 -9.22 -9.38 -11.91
C ASP A 52 -8.96 -10.54 -10.92
N GLY A 53 -9.04 -10.24 -9.62
CA GLY A 53 -8.82 -11.22 -8.55
C GLY A 53 -7.36 -11.40 -8.14
N GLU A 54 -6.42 -10.71 -8.79
CA GLU A 54 -5.00 -10.71 -8.42
C GLU A 54 -4.64 -9.43 -7.66
N THR A 55 -3.85 -9.58 -6.58
CA THR A 55 -3.33 -8.44 -5.82
C THR A 55 -2.24 -7.72 -6.61
N VAL A 56 -2.48 -6.43 -6.88
CA VAL A 56 -1.55 -5.53 -7.58
C VAL A 56 -0.72 -4.73 -6.59
N PHE A 57 -1.38 -4.25 -5.52
CA PHE A 57 -0.74 -3.46 -4.48
C PHE A 57 -1.17 -3.91 -3.08
N ASN A 58 -0.26 -3.78 -2.11
CA ASN A 58 -0.63 -3.76 -0.68
C ASN A 58 -0.19 -2.41 -0.09
N LEU A 59 -0.94 -1.86 0.85
CA LEU A 59 -0.67 -0.59 1.51
C LEU A 59 -0.76 -0.78 3.03
N ASN A 60 0.23 -0.28 3.74
CA ASN A 60 0.37 -0.54 5.16
C ASN A 60 0.86 0.67 5.95
N ALA A 61 0.25 0.94 7.10
CA ALA A 61 0.78 1.88 8.08
C ALA A 61 1.63 1.13 9.12
N GLN A 62 2.90 1.51 9.26
CA GLN A 62 3.84 0.99 10.25
C GLN A 62 4.28 2.10 11.21
N LYS A 63 5.00 1.74 12.28
CA LYS A 63 5.26 2.66 13.41
C LYS A 63 5.85 4.00 12.95
N HIS A 64 6.73 3.97 11.96
CA HIS A 64 7.52 5.11 11.50
C HIS A 64 7.38 5.41 10.01
N TYR A 65 6.49 4.72 9.30
CA TYR A 65 6.33 4.88 7.85
C TYR A 65 4.99 4.35 7.34
N VAL A 66 4.60 4.82 6.16
CA VAL A 66 3.58 4.19 5.32
C VAL A 66 4.26 3.49 4.15
N ALA A 67 3.78 2.30 3.81
CA ALA A 67 4.45 1.36 2.92
C ALA A 67 3.52 0.91 1.80
N LEU A 68 3.89 1.16 0.53
CA LEU A 68 3.19 0.63 -0.64
C LEU A 68 4.02 -0.50 -1.27
N TYR A 69 3.44 -1.69 -1.32
CA TYR A 69 4.03 -2.88 -1.92
C TYR A 69 3.44 -3.12 -3.30
N THR A 70 4.27 -3.42 -4.30
CA THR A 70 3.82 -3.61 -5.70
C THR A 70 4.10 -5.01 -6.26
N GLY A 71 4.64 -5.90 -5.42
CA GLY A 71 4.98 -7.28 -5.76
C GLY A 71 6.19 -7.43 -6.67
N ASN A 72 6.17 -6.82 -7.87
CA ASN A 72 7.26 -6.88 -8.85
C ASN A 72 7.59 -5.49 -9.40
N ILE A 73 8.87 -5.09 -9.28
CA ILE A 73 9.42 -3.84 -9.79
C ILE A 73 9.36 -3.72 -11.31
N ASP A 74 9.39 -4.84 -12.03
CA ASP A 74 9.37 -4.86 -13.50
C ASP A 74 7.98 -4.48 -14.05
N LYS A 75 6.96 -4.39 -13.19
CA LYS A 75 5.63 -3.84 -13.53
C LYS A 75 5.62 -2.30 -13.57
N ILE A 76 6.69 -1.65 -13.11
CA ILE A 76 6.80 -0.19 -13.05
C ILE A 76 7.86 0.23 -14.05
N GLU A 77 7.41 0.84 -15.14
CA GLU A 77 8.31 1.47 -16.11
C GLU A 77 9.18 2.50 -15.38
N GLU A 78 10.51 2.41 -15.56
CA GLU A 78 11.53 3.20 -14.85
C GLU A 78 11.58 3.02 -13.32
N GLY A 79 10.83 2.09 -12.73
CA GLY A 79 10.75 1.90 -11.27
C GLY A 79 12.09 1.59 -10.60
N ARG A 80 13.00 0.87 -11.29
CA ARG A 80 14.38 0.64 -10.84
C ARG A 80 15.21 1.91 -10.75
N GLN A 81 14.95 2.87 -11.65
CA GLN A 81 15.73 4.10 -11.77
C GLN A 81 15.26 5.14 -10.76
N LEU A 82 13.93 5.21 -10.54
CA LEU A 82 13.31 6.04 -9.51
C LEU A 82 13.75 5.65 -8.08
N LEU A 83 14.14 4.38 -7.89
CA LEU A 83 14.41 3.81 -6.59
C LEU A 83 15.84 3.36 -6.36
N LYS A 84 16.77 3.77 -7.21
CA LYS A 84 18.21 3.46 -7.03
C LYS A 84 18.74 3.90 -5.65
N GLU A 85 18.07 4.85 -5.00
CA GLU A 85 18.45 5.44 -3.71
C GLU A 85 17.71 4.79 -2.52
N PHE A 86 16.82 3.84 -2.77
CA PHE A 86 16.06 3.11 -1.75
C PHE A 86 16.54 1.66 -1.65
N ASP A 87 16.50 1.09 -0.45
CA ASP A 87 16.96 -0.28 -0.18
C ASP A 87 15.91 -1.30 -0.67
N LEU A 88 16.19 -1.98 -1.79
CA LEU A 88 15.24 -2.87 -2.48
C LEU A 88 15.33 -4.31 -1.92
N GLY A 89 14.39 -4.69 -1.05
CA GLY A 89 14.24 -6.07 -0.54
C GLY A 89 13.50 -7.03 -1.49
N LYS A 90 13.38 -8.31 -1.09
CA LYS A 90 12.55 -9.32 -1.79
C LYS A 90 11.06 -9.04 -1.53
N GLY A 91 10.45 -8.25 -2.40
CA GLY A 91 9.12 -7.69 -2.21
C GLY A 91 9.25 -6.19 -2.23
N PHE A 92 8.88 -5.59 -3.35
CA PHE A 92 9.09 -4.17 -3.58
C PHE A 92 8.26 -3.31 -2.62
N LEU A 93 8.85 -2.21 -2.11
CA LEU A 93 8.32 -1.37 -1.04
C LEU A 93 8.64 0.11 -1.31
N TRP A 94 7.62 0.98 -1.40
CA TRP A 94 7.79 2.44 -1.30
C TRP A 94 7.50 2.89 0.13
N ILE A 95 8.44 3.62 0.72
CA ILE A 95 8.36 4.11 2.09
C ILE A 95 8.09 5.61 2.06
N PHE A 96 7.00 6.02 2.70
CA PHE A 96 6.66 7.42 2.96
C PHE A 96 6.91 7.74 4.45
N PHE A 97 7.68 8.80 4.71
CA PHE A 97 7.95 9.35 6.04
C PHE A 97 6.98 10.48 6.40
#